data_AF-V9K711-F1
#
_entry.id   AF-V9K711-F1
#
_cell.length_a   1.000
_cell.length_b   1.000
_cell.length_c   1.000
_cell.angle_alpha   90.00
_cell.angle_beta   90.00
_cell.angle_gamma   90.00
#
_symmetry.space_group_name_H-M   'P 1'
#
loop_
_entity.id
_entity.type
_entity.pdbx_description
1 polymer ?
#
loop_
_entity_poly.entity_id
_entity_poly.type
_entity_poly.pdbx_seq_one_letter_code
_entity_poly.pdbx_strand_id
1 'polypeptide(L)' 'PNTEYYASQKKTLEVNPRHPLIKTLLEKVEADADDETAKDLAIVMFETATLRSGFALPDSAAFAGRIERMLKISMNLDPN' A
#
# COMPACT_ATOMS: atom_id res chain seq x y z
N PRO A 1 5.75 -20.61 -23.52
CA PRO A 1 6.38 -19.49 -22.76
C PRO A 1 5.70 -19.38 -21.39
N ASN A 2 6.42 -19.76 -20.33
CA ASN A 2 5.87 -19.96 -18.99
C ASN A 2 5.24 -18.67 -18.45
N THR A 3 3.91 -18.61 -18.44
CA THR A 3 3.10 -17.56 -17.82
C THR A 3 3.50 -17.32 -16.35
N GLU A 4 3.94 -18.36 -15.64
CA GLU A 4 4.48 -18.25 -14.27
C GLU A 4 5.79 -17.45 -14.17
N TYR A 5 6.67 -17.53 -15.18
CA TYR A 5 7.92 -16.76 -15.20
C TYR A 5 7.65 -15.25 -15.28
N TYR A 6 6.64 -14.84 -16.06
CA TYR A 6 6.24 -13.44 -16.15
C TYR A 6 5.37 -13.00 -14.96
N ALA A 7 4.58 -13.89 -14.38
CA ALA A 7 3.76 -13.59 -13.20
C ALA A 7 4.61 -13.30 -11.95
N SER A 8 5.76 -13.99 -11.80
CA SER A 8 6.67 -13.83 -10.64
C SER A 8 7.66 -12.66 -10.74
N GLN A 9 7.76 -12.00 -11.91
CA GLN A 9 8.63 -10.83 -12.06
C GLN A 9 8.12 -9.63 -11.27
N LYS A 10 9.03 -8.90 -10.63
CA LYS A 10 8.73 -7.59 -10.02
C LYS A 10 8.19 -6.64 -11.08
N LYS A 11 7.16 -5.89 -10.72
CA LYS A 11 6.52 -4.90 -11.59
C LYS A 11 6.94 -3.49 -11.18
N THR A 12 6.95 -2.57 -12.13
CA THR A 12 7.21 -1.15 -11.86
C THR A 12 5.94 -0.51 -11.30
N LEU A 13 6.04 0.14 -10.14
CA LEU A 13 4.97 0.96 -9.59
C LEU A 13 5.18 2.42 -10.02
N GLU A 14 4.32 2.92 -10.90
CA GLU A 14 4.31 4.33 -11.27
C GLU A 14 3.45 5.14 -10.29
N VAL A 15 3.97 6.29 -9.85
CA VAL A 15 3.26 7.21 -8.95
C VAL A 15 3.10 8.58 -9.58
N ASN A 16 2.02 9.28 -9.25
CA ASN A 16 1.79 10.66 -9.67
C ASN A 16 2.36 11.64 -8.62
N PRO A 17 3.48 12.34 -8.87
CA PRO A 17 4.09 13.23 -7.89
C PRO A 17 3.24 14.47 -7.56
N ARG A 18 2.22 14.77 -8.38
CA ARG A 18 1.31 15.88 -8.15
C ARG A 18 0.13 15.52 -7.26
N HIS A 19 -0.09 14.24 -7.00
CA HIS A 19 -1.23 13.78 -6.21
C HIS A 19 -1.02 14.11 -4.72
N PRO A 20 -2.02 14.68 -4.01
CA PRO A 20 -1.88 15.07 -2.60
C PRO A 20 -1.39 13.94 -1.71
N LEU A 21 -1.93 12.72 -1.88
CA LEU A 21 -1.51 11.54 -1.12
C LEU A 21 0.00 11.25 -1.23
N ILE A 22 0.58 11.38 -2.43
CA ILE A 22 2.02 11.11 -2.64
C ILE A 22 2.87 12.18 -1.95
N LYS A 23 2.44 13.45 -1.98
CA LYS A 23 3.12 14.54 -1.28
C LYS A 23 3.07 14.36 0.23
N THR A 24 1.90 14.06 0.78
CA THR A 24 1.74 13.80 2.22
C THR A 24 2.51 12.55 2.66
N LEU A 25 2.57 11.51 1.83
CA LEU A 25 3.39 10.33 2.12
C LEU A 25 4.88 10.68 2.17
N LEU A 26 5.37 11.53 1.25
CA LEU A 26 6.74 12.04 1.29
C LEU A 26 7.01 12.81 2.58
N GLU A 27 6.15 13.78 2.92
CA GLU A 27 6.29 14.60 4.14
C GLU A 27 6.36 13.72 5.40
N LYS A 28 5.54 12.66 5.48
CA LYS A 28 5.54 11.71 6.60
C LYS A 28 6.85 10.92 6.69
N VAL A 29 7.32 10.39 5.57
CA VAL A 29 8.56 9.58 5.52
C VAL A 29 9.80 10.44 5.80
N GLU A 30 9.81 11.70 5.35
CA GLU A 30 10.89 12.64 5.66
C GLU A 30 10.91 13.05 7.15
N ALA A 31 9.74 13.13 7.78
CA ALA A 31 9.62 13.41 9.21
C ALA A 31 10.03 12.21 10.09
N ASP A 32 9.60 11.01 9.71
CA ASP A 32 9.93 9.75 10.38
C ASP A 32 9.88 8.58 9.39
N ALA A 33 11.05 8.04 9.05
CA ALA A 33 11.19 6.90 8.15
C ALA A 33 10.59 5.61 8.75
N ASP A 34 10.40 5.57 10.07
CA ASP A 34 9.85 4.46 10.81
C ASP A 34 8.35 4.61 11.16
N ASP A 35 7.67 5.66 10.67
CA ASP A 35 6.22 5.84 10.87
C ASP A 35 5.44 4.65 10.31
N GLU A 36 4.92 3.81 11.22
CA GLU A 36 4.13 2.63 10.88
C GLU A 36 2.85 2.98 10.11
N THR A 37 2.26 4.16 10.34
CA THR A 37 1.09 4.63 9.58
C THR A 37 1.48 4.93 8.13
N ALA A 38 2.67 5.51 7.91
CA ALA A 38 3.18 5.79 6.57
C ALA A 38 3.49 4.49 5.83
N LYS A 39 4.09 3.51 6.51
CA LYS A 39 4.34 2.16 5.97
C LYS A 39 3.05 1.45 5.56
N ASP A 40 2.05 1.44 6.44
CA ASP A 40 0.75 0.83 6.14
C ASP A 40 0.03 1.52 4.98
N LEU A 41 0.03 2.85 4.93
CA LEU A 41 -0.55 3.60 3.82
C LEU A 41 0.14 3.28 2.49
N ALA A 42 1.47 3.21 2.47
CA ALA A 42 2.24 2.88 1.27
C ALA A 42 1.92 1.47 0.76
N ILE A 43 1.76 0.50 1.65
CA ILE A 43 1.45 -0.89 1.29
C ILE A 43 0.01 -1.01 0.77
N VAL A 44 -0.95 -0.40 1.45
CA VAL A 44 -2.35 -0.36 0.98
C VAL A 44 -2.48 0.34 -0.37
N MET A 45 -1.73 1.42 -0.60
CA MET A 45 -1.68 2.09 -1.90
C MET A 45 -1.13 1.15 -3.00
N PHE A 46 -0.06 0.42 -2.72
CA PHE A 46 0.53 -0.56 -3.64
C PHE A 46 -0.44 -1.71 -3.96
N GLU A 47 -1.10 -2.26 -2.94
CA GLU A 47 -2.09 -3.35 -3.08
C GLU A 47 -3.32 -2.88 -3.88
N THR A 48 -3.78 -1.66 -3.64
CA THR A 48 -4.86 -1.04 -4.41
C THR A 48 -4.45 -0.83 -5.88
N ALA A 49 -3.23 -0.38 -6.13
CA ALA A 49 -2.71 -0.22 -7.49
C ALA A 49 -2.56 -1.56 -8.21
N THR A 50 -2.17 -2.62 -7.48
CA THR A 50 -2.07 -4.00 -7.97
C THR A 50 -3.45 -4.48 -8.45
N LEU A 51 -4.49 -4.33 -7.62
CA LEU A 51 -5.87 -4.67 -7.99
C LEU A 51 -6.37 -3.87 -9.19
N ARG A 52 -6.16 -2.54 -9.18
CA ARG A 52 -6.62 -1.65 -10.26
C ARG A 52 -5.95 -1.95 -11.60
N SER A 53 -4.73 -2.44 -11.57
CA SER A 53 -3.95 -2.82 -12.76
C SER A 53 -4.30 -4.23 -13.26
N GLY A 54 -5.23 -4.93 -12.62
CA GLY A 54 -5.69 -6.27 -13.01
C GLY A 54 -4.80 -7.41 -12.54
N PHE A 55 -3.86 -7.16 -11.62
CA PHE A 55 -3.06 -8.22 -11.01
C PHE A 55 -3.83 -8.89 -9.87
N ALA A 56 -3.57 -10.18 -9.67
CA ALA A 56 -4.07 -10.90 -8.51
C ALA A 56 -3.34 -10.41 -7.24
N LEU A 57 -4.11 -10.20 -6.17
CA LEU A 57 -3.53 -9.90 -4.87
C LEU A 57 -3.02 -11.22 -4.23
N PRO A 58 -1.75 -11.31 -3.83
CA PRO A 58 -1.20 -12.57 -3.31
C PRO A 58 -1.76 -12.95 -1.93
N ASP A 59 -2.02 -11.97 -1.05
CA ASP A 59 -2.56 -12.21 0.29
C ASP A 59 -3.70 -11.24 0.63
N SER A 60 -4.93 -11.67 0.34
CA SER A 60 -6.14 -10.88 0.64
C SER A 60 -6.41 -10.70 2.14
N ALA A 61 -5.95 -11.61 2.99
CA ALA A 61 -6.17 -11.51 4.43
C ALA A 61 -5.28 -10.42 5.04
N ALA A 62 -4.01 -10.35 4.63
CA ALA A 62 -3.10 -9.29 5.05
C ALA A 62 -3.60 -7.91 4.62
N PHE A 63 -4.07 -7.76 3.37
CA PHE A 63 -4.66 -6.51 2.88
C PHE A 63 -5.88 -6.09 3.70
N ALA A 64 -6.82 -7.02 3.95
CA ALA A 64 -8.00 -6.75 4.77
C ALA A 64 -7.60 -6.30 6.19
N GLY A 65 -6.61 -6.95 6.80
CA GLY A 65 -6.10 -6.57 8.12
C GLY A 65 -5.48 -5.17 8.16
N ARG A 66 -4.79 -4.73 7.10
CA ARG A 66 -4.27 -3.36 6.99
C ARG A 66 -5.40 -2.34 6.86
N ILE A 67 -6.40 -2.63 6.03
CA ILE A 67 -7.58 -1.76 5.89
C ILE A 67 -8.30 -1.62 7.23
N GLU A 68 -8.52 -2.73 7.94
CA GLU A 68 -9.15 -2.72 9.27
C GLU A 68 -8.36 -1.86 10.26
N ARG A 69 -7.03 -1.99 10.28
CA ARG A 69 -6.16 -1.18 11.14
C ARG A 69 -6.26 0.31 10.81
N MET A 70 -6.22 0.68 9.53
CA MET A 70 -6.40 2.07 9.11
C MET A 70 -7.77 2.63 9.50
N LEU A 71 -8.83 1.83 9.40
CA LEU A 71 -10.17 2.22 9.85
C LEU A 71 -10.20 2.46 11.36
N LYS A 72 -9.62 1.56 12.17
CA LYS A 72 -9.50 1.73 13.63
C LYS A 72 -8.76 3.01 13.99
N ILE A 73 -7.61 3.29 13.36
CA ILE A 73 -6.86 4.53 13.56
C ILE A 73 -7.70 5.76 13.21
N SER A 74 -8.44 5.73 12.08
CA SER A 74 -9.28 6.85 11.66
C SER A 74 -10.43 7.15 12.63
N MET A 75 -10.84 6.15 13.41
CA MET A 75 -11.88 6.23 14.43
C MET A 75 -11.33 6.42 15.85
N ASN A 76 -10.01 6.67 16.01
CA ASN A 76 -9.34 6.77 17.31
C ASN A 76 -9.54 5.52 18.19
N LEU A 77 -9.60 4.34 17.57
CA LEU A 77 -9.68 3.04 18.25
C LEU A 77 -8.29 2.40 18.33
N ASP A 78 -8.11 1.46 19.27
CA ASP A 78 -6.88 0.67 19.38
C ASP A 78 -6.64 -0.12 18.08
N PRO A 79 -5.48 0.06 17.40
CA PRO A 79 -5.16 -0.64 16.15
C PRO A 79 -4.76 -2.11 16.33
N ASN A 80 -4.50 -2.57 17.56
CA ASN A 80 -4.06 -3.95 17.85
C ASN A 80 -5.21 -4.88 18.24
#